data_AF-K6WKE3-F1
#
_entry.id   AF-K6WKE3-F1
#
_cell.length_a   1.000
_cell.length_b   1.000
_cell.length_c   1.000
_cell.angle_alpha   90.00
_cell.angle_beta   90.00
_cell.angle_gamma   90.00
#
_symmetry.space_group_name_H-M   'P 1'
#
loop_
_entity.id
_entity.type
_entity.pdbx_description
1 polymer ?
#
loop_
_entity_poly.entity_id
_entity_poly.type
_entity_poly.pdbx_seq_one_letter_code
_entity_poly.pdbx_strand_id
1 'polypeptide(L)' 'MATDPAKRNAVSQVVRQHPGMSLAAVSPGIVVFVVLWVLMGFWPALIIGLVAGGAGYYLLTRQK' A
#
# COMPACT_ATOMS: atom_id res chain seq x y z
N MET A 1 17.96 5.27 4.15
CA MET A 1 17.31 4.34 5.12
C MET A 1 17.42 2.93 4.57
N ALA A 2 18.51 2.22 4.84
CA ALA A 2 18.53 0.77 4.62
C ALA A 2 17.50 0.18 5.60
N THR A 3 16.46 -0.47 5.07
CA THR A 3 15.44 -1.10 5.91
C THR A 3 16.11 -2.06 6.88
N ASP A 4 16.04 -1.76 8.18
CA ASP A 4 16.57 -2.63 9.23
C ASP A 4 15.99 -4.05 9.03
N PRO A 5 16.83 -5.10 8.93
CA PRO A 5 16.37 -6.47 8.70
C PRO A 5 15.40 -6.95 9.79
N ALA A 6 15.58 -6.54 11.05
CA ALA A 6 14.65 -6.87 12.12
C ALA A 6 13.26 -6.27 11.88
N LYS A 7 13.19 -5.02 11.38
CA LYS A 7 11.92 -4.36 11.07
C LYS A 7 11.20 -5.02 9.88
N ARG A 8 11.93 -5.45 8.86
CA ARG A 8 11.37 -6.23 7.75
C ARG A 8 10.81 -7.57 8.23
N ASN A 9 11.58 -8.27 9.07
CA ASN A 9 11.17 -9.58 9.61
C ASN A 9 9.89 -9.45 10.45
N ALA A 10 9.81 -8.45 11.32
CA ALA A 10 8.61 -8.18 12.11
C ALA A 10 7.36 -7.95 11.25
N VAL A 11 7.47 -7.14 10.19
CA VAL A 11 6.34 -6.92 9.26
C VAL A 11 5.93 -8.23 8.58
N SER A 12 6.90 -9.03 8.12
CA SER A 12 6.60 -10.32 7.48
C SER A 12 5.96 -11.33 8.45
N GLN A 13 6.34 -11.32 9.72
CA GLN A 13 5.71 -12.17 10.75
C GLN A 13 4.24 -11.78 10.94
N VAL A 14 3.93 -10.49 11.05
CA VAL A 14 2.55 -10.01 11.21
C VAL A 14 1.67 -10.45 10.04
N VAL A 15 2.17 -10.34 8.80
CA VAL A 15 1.42 -10.77 7.61
C VAL A 15 1.17 -12.27 7.62
N ARG A 16 2.17 -13.07 8.01
CA ARG A 16 2.04 -14.54 8.09
C ARG A 16 1.12 -14.99 9.21
N GLN A 17 1.14 -14.30 10.35
CA GLN A 17 0.37 -14.66 11.53
C GLN A 17 -1.09 -14.17 11.45
N HIS A 18 -1.32 -13.02 10.80
CA HIS A 18 -2.64 -12.40 10.65
C HIS A 18 -2.89 -11.93 9.21
N PRO A 19 -3.00 -12.88 8.24
CA PRO A 19 -3.17 -12.53 6.83
C PRO A 19 -4.47 -11.76 6.57
N GLY A 20 -5.56 -12.13 7.26
CA GLY A 20 -6.85 -11.45 7.13
C GLY A 20 -6.82 -9.99 7.60
N MET A 21 -6.18 -9.70 8.74
CA MET A 21 -6.04 -8.32 9.22
C MET A 21 -5.15 -7.48 8.31
N SER A 22 -4.08 -8.07 7.79
CA SER A 22 -3.18 -7.40 6.84
C SER A 22 -3.93 -7.04 5.55
N LEU A 23 -4.75 -7.96 5.04
CA LEU A 23 -5.63 -7.70 3.90
C LEU A 23 -6.66 -6.64 4.20
N ALA A 24 -7.31 -6.69 5.37
CA ALA A 24 -8.28 -5.69 5.79
C ALA A 24 -7.66 -4.28 5.84
N ALA A 25 -6.42 -4.16 6.33
CA ALA A 25 -5.70 -2.88 6.38
C ALA A 25 -5.42 -2.29 4.98
N VAL A 26 -5.10 -3.13 3.99
CA VAL A 26 -4.83 -2.69 2.60
C VAL A 26 -6.12 -2.57 1.77
N SER A 27 -7.20 -3.23 2.19
CA SER A 27 -8.45 -3.35 1.44
C SER A 27 -9.07 -2.03 0.96
N PRO A 28 -9.07 -0.92 1.72
CA PRO A 28 -9.66 0.33 1.22
C PRO A 28 -8.91 0.86 0.00
N GLY A 29 -7.57 0.70 -0.04
CA GLY A 29 -6.76 1.08 -1.19
C GLY A 29 -7.06 0.24 -2.42
N ILE A 30 -7.28 -1.07 -2.24
CA ILE A 30 -7.66 -1.98 -3.33
C ILE A 30 -9.02 -1.59 -3.90
N VAL A 31 -10.01 -1.31 -3.04
CA VAL A 31 -11.36 -0.91 -3.45
C VAL A 31 -11.30 0.37 -4.29
N VAL A 32 -10.60 1.40 -3.81
CA VAL A 32 -10.44 2.66 -4.56
C VAL A 32 -9.76 2.42 -5.90
N PHE A 33 -8.71 1.59 -5.95
CA PHE A 33 -8.02 1.27 -7.20
C PHE A 33 -8.93 0.56 -8.21
N VAL A 34 -9.71 -0.43 -7.77
CA VAL A 34 -10.65 -1.15 -8.64
C VAL A 34 -11.73 -0.21 -9.16
N VAL A 35 -12.26 0.67 -8.30
CA VAL A 35 -13.24 1.68 -8.73
C VAL A 35 -12.67 2.61 -9.79
N LEU A 36 -11.44 3.10 -9.61
CA LEU A 36 -10.77 3.94 -10.60
C LEU A 36 -10.52 3.21 -11.91
N TRP A 37 -10.14 1.94 -11.86
CA TRP A 37 -9.97 1.11 -13.06
C TRP A 37 -11.29 1.02 -13.82
N VAL A 38 -12.38 0.64 -13.16
CA VAL A 38 -13.68 0.49 -13.83
C VAL A 38 -14.14 1.79 -14.48
N LEU A 39 -13.88 2.94 -13.86
CA LEU A 39 -14.33 4.25 -14.34
C LEU A 39 -13.45 4.86 -15.44
N MET A 40 -12.13 4.69 -15.35
CA MET A 40 -11.16 5.43 -16.17
C MET A 40 -10.31 4.52 -17.07
N GLY A 41 -10.41 3.20 -16.90
CA GLY A 41 -9.57 2.21 -17.55
C GLY A 41 -8.26 1.95 -16.79
N PHE A 42 -7.52 0.97 -17.28
CA PHE A 42 -6.33 0.45 -16.59
C PHE A 42 -5.20 1.48 -16.46
N TRP A 43 -4.83 2.14 -17.57
CA TRP A 43 -3.68 3.04 -17.59
C TRP A 43 -3.84 4.26 -16.65
N PRO A 44 -4.96 4.99 -16.66
CA PRO A 44 -5.15 6.09 -15.72
C PRO A 44 -5.19 5.63 -14.26
N ALA A 45 -5.87 4.51 -13.98
CA ALA A 45 -5.94 3.95 -12.63
C ALA A 45 -4.55 3.55 -12.09
N LEU A 46 -3.69 2.97 -12.94
CA LEU A 46 -2.32 2.62 -12.57
C LEU A 46 -1.49 3.86 -12.25
N ILE A 47 -1.55 4.90 -13.09
CA ILE A 47 -0.82 6.15 -12.84
C ILE A 47 -1.28 6.79 -11.53
N ILE A 48 -2.60 6.89 -11.32
CA ILE A 48 -3.17 7.45 -10.09
C ILE A 48 -2.75 6.62 -8.86
N GLY A 49 -2.83 5.29 -8.96
CA GLY A 49 -2.42 4.39 -7.88
C GLY A 49 -0.93 4.54 -7.51
N LEU A 50 -0.06 4.68 -8.51
CA LEU A 50 1.37 4.88 -8.30
C LEU A 50 1.66 6.25 -7.66
N VAL A 51 1.01 7.31 -8.14
CA VAL A 51 1.15 8.67 -7.58
C VAL A 51 0.62 8.71 -6.15
N ALA A 52 -0.55 8.13 -5.89
CA ALA A 52 -1.14 8.08 -4.55
C ALA A 52 -0.29 7.26 -3.57
N GLY A 53 0.21 6.09 -3.99
CA GLY A 53 1.11 5.27 -3.19
C GLY A 53 2.44 5.97 -2.89
N GLY A 54 3.04 6.61 -3.90
CA GLY A 54 4.26 7.39 -3.77
C GLY A 54 4.08 8.61 -2.87
N ALA A 55 2.99 9.36 -3.04
CA ALA A 55 2.65 10.51 -2.20
C ALA A 55 2.40 10.08 -0.75
N GLY A 56 1.66 8.99 -0.53
CA GLY A 56 1.43 8.43 0.81
C GLY A 56 2.75 8.04 1.48
N TYR A 57 3.63 7.34 0.76
CA TYR A 57 4.96 7.00 1.26
C TYR A 57 5.78 8.25 1.60
N TYR A 58 5.81 9.24 0.71
CA TYR A 58 6.53 10.50 0.92
C TYR A 58 6.04 11.22 2.18
N LEU A 59 4.73 11.36 2.35
CA LEU A 59 4.13 12.00 3.52
C LEU A 59 4.46 11.24 4.82
N LEU A 60 4.43 9.91 4.80
CA LEU A 60 4.82 9.07 5.94
C LEU A 60 6.31 9.22 6.28
N THR A 61 7.17 9.40 5.29
CA THR A 61 8.61 9.61 5.51
C THR A 61 8.97 11.03 5.93
N ARG A 62 8.15 12.02 5.56
CA ARG A 62 8.36 13.43 5.90
C ARG A 62 7.99 13.77 7.35
N GLN A 63 7.10 12.98 7.97
CA GLN A 63 6.70 13.16 9.37
C GLN A 63 7.69 12.54 10.38
N LYS A 64 8.84 12.03 9.90
CA LYS A 64 9.93 11.54 10.74
C LYS A 64 11.09 12.51 10.68
#